data_AF-A0A6S6U0R5-F1
#
_entry.id   AF-A0A6S6U0R5-F1
#
_cell.length_a   1.000
_cell.length_b   1.000
_cell.length_c   1.000
_cell.angle_alpha   90.00
_cell.angle_beta   90.00
_cell.angle_gamma   90.00
#
_symmetry.space_group_name_H-M   'P 1'
#
loop_
_entity.id
_entity.type
_entity.pdbx_description
1 polymer ?
#
loop_
_entity_poly.entity_id
_entity_poly.type
_entity_poly.pdbx_seq_one_letter_code
_entity_poly.pdbx_strand_id
1 'polypeptide(L)'
;GNKMKKDSQLELYTLVRYKEVVLVVLAIITLVMGYSGFYMEMYRAVRTGGEYSLLHPLVQTVGLFVFEWDNYAPSVYLDIATLSGVMTTSFGLFWMFFSKYFNAYNISRIQKKHYNIIIGLSEQNIELLENSYSGKPTIIIEKNKDNPYVEYFRERGFGMITLDAQKAIPNLDLSRLDRVVISTDNDRKNIAFGKQILALLKLVGKKHMHNIYVAIDNRDLSVLFKQNIVGQTDANVNVLAFSLYENMAKRLFSKHNILGLQSEIIETAKEFSLVVVGDSDLALEIVYHIAFLSALPNENSRTIHLIDADAGKFKEKIKKTFPNIESIPHLEIKKHDVDTETLDFYKDNVWTSKNLTNIYIATHNEEKNLKIAINLQDTTYVKAIGHNKFNTKVLFALYHNLGLGDEINNNENVFKNFYTFGSISKTSTREILFDQTLDDIAKLIDFDYRKMNGVHEKVSPDELEKAWLNTAPHIRDVNKTQALHIDMKLLAFGFTRKDSKEPFKTLLANNKKIFYTNIENSKQVEEEINNYKLEYYPKTFNERMIDSVARSEHNRWNAYHYLNGWSYNKVRNNEAKEHNCLQLLEEFGDTEKMTYQYDLAAVFNLPKYLAHAGFEIVESK
;
A
#
# COMPACT_ATOMS: atom_id res chain seq x y z
N GLY A 1 -12.53 22.52 -33.99
CA GLY A 1 -11.97 23.00 -32.70
C GLY A 1 -11.40 21.87 -31.85
N ASN A 2 -12.26 21.04 -31.22
CA ASN A 2 -11.82 19.99 -30.27
C ASN A 2 -11.24 18.72 -30.91
N LYS A 3 -11.53 18.43 -32.19
CA LYS A 3 -10.99 17.26 -32.91
C LYS A 3 -9.51 17.46 -33.31
N MET A 4 -9.18 18.55 -34.00
CA MET A 4 -7.79 18.92 -34.36
C MET A 4 -6.84 19.06 -33.15
N LYS A 5 -7.33 19.50 -31.98
CA LYS A 5 -6.52 19.57 -30.75
C LYS A 5 -6.24 18.20 -30.14
N LYS A 6 -7.05 17.18 -30.44
CA LYS A 6 -6.87 15.80 -29.98
C LYS A 6 -5.90 15.07 -30.92
N ASP A 7 -5.96 15.39 -32.21
CA ASP A 7 -5.04 14.84 -33.23
C ASP A 7 -3.61 15.36 -33.04
N SER A 8 -3.41 16.66 -32.80
CA SER A 8 -2.07 17.21 -32.52
C SER A 8 -1.45 16.75 -31.20
N GLN A 9 -2.26 16.30 -30.25
CA GLN A 9 -1.80 15.68 -29.00
C GLN A 9 -1.21 14.29 -29.26
N LEU A 10 -1.90 13.49 -30.07
CA LEU A 10 -1.42 12.18 -30.47
C LEU A 10 -0.10 12.31 -31.26
N GLU A 11 -0.01 13.31 -32.15
CA GLU A 11 1.16 13.55 -33.00
C GLU A 11 2.44 13.87 -32.21
N LEU A 12 2.38 14.76 -31.20
CA LEU A 12 3.59 15.13 -30.43
C LEU A 12 4.09 13.96 -29.56
N TYR A 13 3.19 13.22 -28.91
CA TYR A 13 3.58 12.05 -28.10
C TYR A 13 4.08 10.91 -28.96
N THR A 14 3.45 10.69 -30.11
CA THR A 14 3.90 9.72 -31.11
C THR A 14 5.31 10.09 -31.56
N LEU A 15 5.59 11.37 -31.81
CA LEU A 15 6.93 11.83 -32.19
C LEU A 15 7.97 11.61 -31.08
N VAL A 16 7.64 11.94 -29.82
CA VAL A 16 8.54 11.71 -28.67
C VAL A 16 8.84 10.22 -28.50
N ARG A 17 7.81 9.37 -28.59
CA ARG A 17 7.89 7.92 -28.38
C ARG A 17 8.65 7.21 -29.49
N TYR A 18 8.50 7.64 -30.74
CA TYR A 18 9.13 6.99 -31.90
C TYR A 18 10.37 7.71 -32.41
N LYS A 19 10.89 8.72 -31.70
CA LYS A 19 12.07 9.50 -32.13
C LYS A 19 13.27 8.60 -32.50
N GLU A 20 13.56 7.59 -31.69
CA GLU A 20 14.70 6.69 -31.88
C GLU A 20 14.45 5.75 -33.06
N VAL A 21 13.22 5.22 -33.17
CA VAL A 21 12.81 4.39 -34.30
C VAL A 21 12.91 5.18 -35.61
N VAL A 22 12.45 6.43 -35.64
CA VAL A 22 12.56 7.31 -36.82
C VAL A 22 14.03 7.55 -37.16
N LEU A 23 14.88 7.87 -36.18
CA LEU A 23 16.32 8.05 -36.40
C LEU A 23 16.99 6.79 -36.95
N VAL A 24 16.70 5.63 -36.37
CA VAL A 24 17.28 4.34 -36.79
C VAL A 24 16.80 3.96 -38.19
N VAL A 25 15.51 4.12 -38.49
CA VAL A 25 14.97 3.82 -39.82
C VAL A 25 15.59 4.73 -40.88
N LEU A 26 15.67 6.04 -40.61
CA LEU A 26 16.31 6.98 -41.54
C LEU A 26 17.80 6.63 -41.73
N ALA A 27 18.53 6.34 -40.65
CA ALA A 27 19.94 5.96 -40.72
C ALA A 27 20.16 4.66 -41.51
N ILE A 28 19.32 3.64 -41.32
CA ILE A 28 19.41 2.38 -42.08
C ILE A 28 19.14 2.63 -43.57
N ILE A 29 18.12 3.43 -43.90
CA ILE A 29 17.83 3.80 -45.30
C ILE A 29 19.04 4.50 -45.91
N THR A 30 19.65 5.45 -45.20
CA THR A 30 20.88 6.13 -45.64
C THR A 30 22.01 5.16 -45.87
N LEU A 31 22.27 4.23 -44.93
CA LEU A 31 23.35 3.26 -45.04
C LEU A 31 23.16 2.30 -46.22
N VAL A 32 21.95 1.75 -46.39
CA VAL A 32 21.66 0.77 -47.45
C VAL A 32 21.65 1.44 -48.81
N MET A 33 20.93 2.55 -48.97
CA MET A 33 20.79 3.24 -50.25
C MET A 33 22.08 3.96 -50.63
N GLY A 34 22.79 4.54 -49.66
CA GLY A 34 24.08 5.20 -49.87
C GLY A 34 25.15 4.21 -50.28
N TYR A 35 25.31 3.11 -49.52
CA TYR A 35 26.31 2.10 -49.87
C TYR A 35 26.02 1.49 -51.24
N SER A 36 24.75 1.15 -51.51
CA SER A 36 24.36 0.60 -52.82
C SER A 36 24.59 1.59 -53.96
N GLY A 37 24.23 2.86 -53.76
CA GLY A 37 24.41 3.92 -54.74
C GLY A 37 25.89 4.18 -55.06
N PHE A 38 26.72 4.40 -54.04
CA PHE A 38 28.15 4.64 -54.22
C PHE A 38 28.88 3.38 -54.70
N TYR A 39 28.43 2.18 -54.34
CA TYR A 39 28.98 0.93 -54.87
C TYR A 39 28.66 0.77 -56.36
N MET A 40 27.44 1.09 -56.81
CA MET A 40 27.08 1.05 -58.23
C MET A 40 27.90 2.07 -59.04
N GLU A 41 28.13 3.25 -58.49
CA GLU A 41 28.98 4.27 -59.13
C GLU A 41 30.44 3.84 -59.19
N MET A 42 30.98 3.32 -58.07
CA MET A 42 32.30 2.71 -58.02
C MET A 42 32.43 1.61 -59.09
N TYR A 43 31.47 0.70 -59.19
CA TYR A 43 31.48 -0.39 -60.18
C TYR A 43 31.45 0.13 -61.63
N ARG A 44 30.70 1.21 -61.90
CA ARG A 44 30.71 1.88 -63.21
C ARG A 44 32.08 2.48 -63.52
N ALA A 45 32.75 3.05 -62.52
CA ALA A 45 34.03 3.72 -62.68
C ALA A 45 35.23 2.75 -62.74
N VAL A 46 35.15 1.59 -62.07
CA VAL A 46 36.08 0.45 -62.25
C VAL A 46 36.08 -0.01 -63.71
N ARG A 47 34.90 -0.08 -64.35
CA ARG A 47 34.77 -0.43 -65.77
C ARG A 47 35.46 0.56 -66.72
N THR A 48 35.79 1.76 -66.25
CA THR A 48 36.49 2.80 -67.01
C THR A 48 37.97 2.96 -66.61
N GLY A 49 38.52 2.06 -65.80
CA GLY A 49 39.97 1.96 -65.53
C GLY A 49 40.49 2.65 -64.26
N GLY A 50 39.64 2.98 -63.28
CA GLY A 50 40.09 3.54 -62.00
C GLY A 50 40.51 2.49 -60.96
N GLU A 51 41.36 2.89 -60.00
CA GLU A 51 41.72 2.11 -58.81
C GLU A 51 40.71 2.33 -57.67
N TYR A 52 40.30 1.27 -56.97
CA TYR A 52 39.23 1.39 -55.96
C TYR A 52 39.44 0.56 -54.70
N SER A 53 38.96 1.12 -53.60
CA SER A 53 38.87 0.49 -52.29
C SER A 53 37.40 0.22 -51.95
N LEU A 54 37.11 -0.97 -51.44
CA LEU A 54 35.78 -1.33 -50.92
C LEU A 54 35.34 -0.47 -49.74
N LEU A 55 36.27 0.26 -49.10
CA LEU A 55 35.96 1.22 -48.05
C LEU A 55 35.43 2.56 -48.58
N HIS A 56 35.66 2.89 -49.85
CA HIS A 56 35.28 4.18 -50.42
C HIS A 56 33.75 4.41 -50.39
N PRO A 57 32.89 3.48 -50.86
CA PRO A 57 31.44 3.63 -50.74
C PRO A 57 30.95 3.81 -49.30
N LEU A 58 31.60 3.14 -48.34
CA LEU A 58 31.27 3.26 -46.93
C LEU A 58 31.60 4.66 -46.40
N VAL A 59 32.80 5.19 -46.70
CA VAL A 59 33.22 6.53 -46.28
C VAL A 59 32.27 7.59 -46.84
N GLN A 60 31.94 7.52 -48.14
CA GLN A 60 31.02 8.45 -48.77
C GLN A 60 29.60 8.37 -48.17
N THR A 61 29.14 7.16 -47.85
CA THR A 61 27.84 6.96 -47.18
C THR A 61 27.81 7.56 -45.77
N VAL A 62 28.90 7.42 -45.00
CA VAL A 62 29.02 8.07 -43.68
C VAL A 62 29.09 9.60 -43.84
N GLY A 63 29.76 10.07 -44.90
CA GLY A 63 29.83 11.47 -45.32
C GLY A 63 28.46 12.15 -45.48
N LEU A 64 27.44 11.40 -45.91
CA LEU A 64 26.07 11.90 -46.02
C LEU A 64 25.47 12.41 -44.69
N PHE A 65 25.89 11.84 -43.54
CA PHE A 65 25.43 12.30 -42.23
C PHE A 65 26.09 13.62 -41.78
N VAL A 66 27.29 13.91 -42.30
CA VAL A 66 28.08 15.11 -41.94
C VAL A 66 28.06 16.19 -43.03
N PHE A 67 27.28 15.98 -44.08
CA PHE A 67 27.18 16.88 -45.23
C PHE A 67 28.47 17.00 -46.05
N GLU A 68 29.29 15.94 -46.07
CA GLU A 68 30.53 15.86 -46.85
C GLU A 68 30.53 14.62 -47.73
N TRP A 69 30.25 14.78 -49.02
CA TRP A 69 30.33 13.69 -50.00
C TRP A 69 30.73 14.23 -51.38
N ASP A 70 31.29 13.35 -52.21
CA ASP A 70 31.74 13.71 -53.55
C ASP A 70 30.58 13.91 -54.54
N ASN A 71 30.78 14.76 -55.55
CA ASN A 71 29.79 14.95 -56.61
C ASN A 71 29.70 13.69 -57.50
N TYR A 72 28.49 13.14 -57.60
CA TYR A 72 28.21 11.89 -58.30
C TYR A 72 27.20 12.05 -59.44
N ALA A 73 27.14 11.04 -60.32
CA ALA A 73 26.12 10.98 -61.37
C ALA A 73 24.72 10.75 -60.79
N PRO A 74 23.65 11.36 -61.35
CA PRO A 74 22.28 11.24 -60.82
C PRO A 74 21.86 9.77 -60.62
N SER A 75 21.47 9.44 -59.39
CA SER A 75 21.08 8.09 -58.99
C SER A 75 19.98 8.18 -57.95
N VAL A 76 18.85 7.52 -58.22
CA VAL A 76 17.71 7.47 -57.28
C VAL A 76 18.13 6.91 -55.91
N TYR A 77 19.09 5.98 -55.88
CA TYR A 77 19.64 5.46 -54.63
C TYR A 77 20.36 6.54 -53.81
N LEU A 78 21.19 7.34 -54.48
CA LEU A 78 21.94 8.41 -53.82
C LEU A 78 21.05 9.60 -53.45
N ASP A 79 20.02 9.90 -54.24
CA ASP A 79 19.04 10.95 -53.90
C ASP A 79 18.26 10.59 -52.63
N ILE A 80 17.81 9.33 -52.51
CA ILE A 80 17.14 8.82 -51.30
C ILE A 80 18.11 8.78 -50.11
N ALA A 81 19.36 8.36 -50.33
CA ALA A 81 20.38 8.30 -49.28
C ALA A 81 20.71 9.70 -48.75
N THR A 82 20.96 10.66 -49.64
CA THR A 82 21.26 12.05 -49.28
C THR A 82 20.09 12.68 -48.53
N LEU A 83 18.86 12.53 -49.02
CA LEU A 83 17.69 13.05 -48.34
C LEU A 83 17.52 12.43 -46.94
N SER A 84 17.63 11.10 -46.82
CA SER A 84 17.50 10.40 -45.53
C SER A 84 18.65 10.74 -44.57
N GLY A 85 19.88 10.91 -45.06
CA GLY A 85 21.05 11.26 -44.24
C GLY A 85 20.93 12.68 -43.68
N VAL A 86 20.60 13.63 -44.55
CA VAL A 86 20.28 15.02 -44.18
C VAL A 86 19.15 15.06 -43.16
N MET A 87 18.07 14.29 -43.38
CA MET A 87 16.94 14.22 -42.45
C MET A 87 17.33 13.59 -41.11
N THR A 88 18.17 12.55 -41.09
CA THR A 88 18.64 11.91 -39.86
C THR A 88 19.38 12.91 -38.98
N THR A 89 20.40 13.58 -39.54
CA THR A 89 21.21 14.57 -38.80
C THR A 89 20.38 15.77 -38.38
N SER A 90 19.55 16.31 -39.29
CA SER A 90 18.68 17.45 -38.99
C SER A 90 17.65 17.12 -37.91
N PHE A 91 17.05 15.94 -37.94
CA PHE A 91 16.09 15.49 -36.93
C PHE A 91 16.75 15.24 -35.57
N GLY A 92 17.96 14.66 -35.57
CA GLY A 92 18.77 14.49 -34.36
C GLY A 92 19.13 15.83 -33.70
N LEU A 93 19.62 16.79 -34.49
CA LEU A 93 19.92 18.15 -34.02
C LEU A 93 18.66 18.86 -33.53
N PHE A 94 17.57 18.79 -34.29
CA PHE A 94 16.28 19.33 -33.88
C PHE A 94 15.86 18.78 -32.52
N TRP A 95 15.95 17.47 -32.31
CA TRP A 95 15.59 16.86 -31.04
C TRP A 95 16.50 17.33 -29.89
N MET A 96 17.81 17.40 -30.13
CA MET A 96 18.79 17.87 -29.16
C MET A 96 18.48 19.30 -28.66
N PHE A 97 18.11 20.21 -29.56
CA PHE A 97 17.79 21.59 -29.18
C PHE A 97 16.37 21.78 -28.64
N PHE A 98 15.37 21.07 -29.17
CA PHE A 98 13.96 21.36 -28.89
C PHE A 98 13.30 20.47 -27.82
N SER A 99 13.93 19.34 -27.43
CA SER A 99 13.40 18.41 -26.42
C SER A 99 12.98 19.08 -25.10
N LYS A 100 13.78 20.02 -24.59
CA LYS A 100 13.48 20.78 -23.35
C LYS A 100 12.22 21.65 -23.50
N TYR A 101 12.02 22.25 -24.67
CA TYR A 101 10.86 23.09 -24.96
C TYR A 101 9.58 22.27 -25.04
N PHE A 102 9.63 21.06 -25.61
CA PHE A 102 8.47 20.16 -25.64
C PHE A 102 8.01 19.77 -24.23
N ASN A 103 8.94 19.46 -23.33
CA ASN A 103 8.60 19.16 -21.95
C ASN A 103 8.04 20.37 -21.19
N ALA A 104 8.65 21.55 -21.33
CA ALA A 104 8.15 22.78 -20.73
C ALA A 104 6.75 23.15 -21.25
N TYR A 105 6.53 22.99 -22.56
CA TYR A 105 5.22 23.14 -23.18
C TYR A 105 4.20 22.15 -22.60
N ASN A 106 4.57 20.88 -22.44
CA ASN A 106 3.71 19.86 -21.86
C ASN A 106 3.31 20.20 -20.41
N ILE A 107 4.27 20.62 -19.58
CA ILE A 107 4.04 21.06 -18.20
C ILE A 107 3.06 22.26 -18.16
N SER A 108 3.29 23.28 -18.99
CA SER A 108 2.37 24.43 -19.09
C SER A 108 0.96 24.00 -19.52
N ARG A 109 0.87 23.08 -20.48
CA ARG A 109 -0.42 22.55 -20.97
C ARG A 109 -1.15 21.74 -19.91
N ILE A 110 -0.45 20.94 -19.12
CA ILE A 110 -1.03 20.15 -18.02
C ILE A 110 -1.66 21.08 -16.98
N GLN A 111 -0.96 22.14 -16.58
CA GLN A 111 -1.42 23.10 -15.58
C GLN A 111 -2.63 23.95 -16.03
N LYS A 112 -2.96 23.98 -17.33
CA LYS A 112 -4.20 24.60 -17.83
C LYS A 112 -5.46 23.80 -17.50
N LYS A 113 -5.32 22.57 -16.98
CA LYS A 113 -6.42 21.68 -16.56
C LYS A 113 -6.27 21.36 -15.08
N HIS A 114 -7.29 20.72 -14.52
CA HIS A 114 -7.14 20.00 -13.26
C HIS A 114 -6.07 18.91 -13.41
N TYR A 115 -5.10 18.88 -12.51
CA TYR A 115 -3.91 18.05 -12.65
C TYR A 115 -3.39 17.52 -11.31
N ASN A 116 -2.52 16.52 -11.39
CA ASN A 116 -1.90 15.89 -10.22
C ASN A 116 -0.38 16.12 -10.23
N ILE A 117 0.24 16.05 -9.05
CA ILE A 117 1.69 16.03 -8.89
C ILE A 117 2.11 14.73 -8.22
N ILE A 118 3.17 14.10 -8.72
CA ILE A 118 3.87 13.00 -8.06
C ILE A 118 5.29 13.46 -7.76
N ILE A 119 5.73 13.35 -6.50
CA ILE A 119 7.07 13.75 -6.06
C ILE A 119 7.84 12.50 -5.66
N GLY A 120 8.93 12.25 -6.37
CA GLY A 120 9.76 11.05 -6.28
C GLY A 120 9.24 9.91 -7.15
N LEU A 121 10.14 9.23 -7.85
CA LEU A 121 9.90 7.97 -8.54
C LEU A 121 10.36 6.80 -7.65
N SER A 122 9.77 6.69 -6.47
CA SER A 122 9.87 5.49 -5.63
C SER A 122 9.10 4.33 -6.27
N GLU A 123 9.39 3.09 -5.87
CA GLU A 123 8.69 1.89 -6.35
C GLU A 123 7.16 2.03 -6.19
N GLN A 124 6.71 2.56 -5.05
CA GLN A 124 5.29 2.82 -4.79
C GLN A 124 4.67 3.78 -5.81
N ASN A 125 5.37 4.87 -6.12
CA ASN A 125 4.87 5.87 -7.07
C ASN A 125 4.93 5.34 -8.50
N ILE A 126 5.93 4.53 -8.84
CA ILE A 126 6.03 3.86 -10.15
C ILE A 126 4.83 2.93 -10.34
N GLU A 127 4.58 2.03 -9.39
CA GLU A 127 3.44 1.10 -9.42
C GLU A 127 2.09 1.83 -9.50
N LEU A 128 1.94 2.90 -8.71
CA LEU A 128 0.75 3.74 -8.77
C LEU A 128 0.60 4.40 -10.14
N LEU A 129 1.70 4.91 -10.71
CA LEU A 129 1.69 5.58 -12.01
C LEU A 129 1.32 4.64 -13.15
N GLU A 130 1.90 3.44 -13.16
CA GLU A 130 1.67 2.42 -14.20
C GLU A 130 0.24 1.86 -14.13
N ASN A 131 -0.25 1.55 -12.94
CA ASN A 131 -1.54 0.88 -12.77
C ASN A 131 -2.73 1.86 -12.72
N SER A 132 -2.54 3.11 -12.29
CA SER A 132 -3.66 4.01 -11.92
C SER A 132 -3.70 5.38 -12.61
N TYR A 133 -2.63 5.81 -13.28
CA TYR A 133 -2.51 7.19 -13.79
C TYR A 133 -2.48 7.33 -15.31
N SER A 134 -2.68 6.24 -16.07
CA SER A 134 -2.80 6.32 -17.54
C SER A 134 -3.88 7.33 -17.95
N GLY A 135 -3.46 8.41 -18.63
CA GLY A 135 -4.36 9.41 -19.24
C GLY A 135 -4.78 10.62 -18.40
N LYS A 136 -4.38 10.74 -17.12
CA LYS A 136 -4.68 11.93 -16.30
C LYS A 136 -3.56 12.99 -16.39
N PRO A 137 -3.87 14.29 -16.51
CA PRO A 137 -2.85 15.34 -16.50
C PRO A 137 -2.02 15.29 -15.22
N THR A 138 -0.74 14.96 -15.35
CA THR A 138 0.13 14.67 -14.20
C THR A 138 1.54 15.18 -14.44
N ILE A 139 2.09 15.85 -13.43
CA ILE A 139 3.48 16.30 -13.38
C ILE A 139 4.25 15.43 -12.39
N ILE A 140 5.39 14.92 -12.79
CA ILE A 140 6.30 14.14 -11.95
C ILE A 140 7.53 15.00 -11.67
N ILE A 141 7.90 15.10 -10.39
CA ILE A 141 9.11 15.77 -9.93
C ILE A 141 10.07 14.70 -9.43
N GLU A 142 11.20 14.53 -10.11
CA GLU A 142 12.24 13.57 -9.75
C GLU A 142 13.59 14.28 -9.71
N LYS A 143 14.35 14.13 -8.63
CA LYS A 143 15.66 14.78 -8.49
C LYS A 143 16.73 14.08 -9.34
N ASN A 144 16.71 12.74 -9.36
CA ASN A 144 17.66 11.91 -10.07
C ASN A 144 17.34 11.87 -11.57
N LYS A 145 18.14 12.58 -12.37
CA LYS A 145 18.02 12.63 -13.83
C LYS A 145 18.26 11.28 -14.50
N ASP A 146 19.04 10.42 -13.86
CA ASP A 146 19.46 9.13 -14.41
C ASP A 146 18.50 7.99 -13.98
N ASN A 147 17.41 8.31 -13.26
CA ASN A 147 16.39 7.32 -12.95
C ASN A 147 15.77 6.82 -14.28
N PRO A 148 15.77 5.49 -14.54
CA PRO A 148 15.36 4.93 -15.82
C PRO A 148 13.89 5.23 -16.17
N TYR A 149 13.05 5.49 -15.16
CA TYR A 149 11.64 5.80 -15.36
C TYR A 149 11.38 7.24 -15.81
N VAL A 150 12.39 8.11 -15.79
CA VAL A 150 12.23 9.51 -16.22
C VAL A 150 11.86 9.59 -17.70
N GLU A 151 12.56 8.86 -18.56
CA GLU A 151 12.26 8.86 -19.99
C GLU A 151 11.02 8.02 -20.30
N TYR A 152 10.86 6.90 -19.61
CA TYR A 152 9.69 6.03 -19.69
C TYR A 152 8.37 6.79 -19.52
N PHE A 153 8.25 7.64 -18.49
CA PHE A 153 7.05 8.45 -18.25
C PHE A 153 6.98 9.68 -19.17
N ARG A 154 8.12 10.27 -19.56
CA ARG A 154 8.15 11.36 -20.54
C ARG A 154 7.52 10.96 -21.86
N GLU A 155 7.89 9.78 -22.37
CA GLU A 155 7.37 9.21 -23.63
C GLU A 155 5.88 8.85 -23.54
N ARG A 156 5.37 8.63 -22.33
CA ARG A 156 3.93 8.39 -22.04
C ARG A 156 3.14 9.67 -21.77
N GLY A 157 3.81 10.82 -21.87
CA GLY A 157 3.18 12.13 -21.91
C GLY A 157 3.02 12.85 -20.57
N PHE A 158 3.66 12.32 -19.51
CA PHE A 158 3.76 13.00 -18.23
C PHE A 158 4.63 14.25 -18.33
N GLY A 159 4.32 15.28 -17.54
CA GLY A 159 5.19 16.45 -17.41
C GLY A 159 6.35 16.13 -16.48
N MET A 160 7.60 16.13 -16.97
CA MET A 160 8.75 15.70 -16.16
C MET A 160 9.57 16.89 -15.68
N ILE A 161 9.73 17.05 -14.37
CA ILE A 161 10.64 18.06 -13.78
C ILE A 161 11.80 17.32 -13.12
N THR A 162 13.00 17.48 -13.70
CA THR A 162 14.22 16.84 -13.20
C THR A 162 15.04 17.76 -12.30
N LEU A 163 14.42 18.22 -11.21
CA LEU A 163 14.99 19.15 -10.23
C LEU A 163 14.60 18.72 -8.81
N ASP A 164 15.34 19.24 -7.83
CA ASP A 164 14.95 19.09 -6.43
C ASP A 164 13.57 19.70 -6.20
N ALA A 165 12.68 18.95 -5.55
CA ALA A 165 11.28 19.35 -5.36
C ALA A 165 11.16 20.68 -4.61
N GLN A 166 12.09 20.97 -3.69
CA GLN A 166 12.11 22.24 -2.97
C GLN A 166 12.22 23.45 -3.93
N LYS A 167 12.91 23.29 -5.06
CA LYS A 167 13.08 24.31 -6.10
C LYS A 167 12.00 24.25 -7.19
N ALA A 168 11.46 23.06 -7.46
CA ALA A 168 10.44 22.87 -8.48
C ALA A 168 9.07 23.40 -8.05
N ILE A 169 8.65 23.09 -6.83
CA ILE A 169 7.30 23.38 -6.30
C ILE A 169 6.91 24.87 -6.43
N PRO A 170 7.77 25.86 -6.08
CA PRO A 170 7.40 27.27 -6.17
C PRO A 170 7.13 27.78 -7.59
N ASN A 171 7.57 27.06 -8.62
CA ASN A 171 7.40 27.44 -10.02
C ASN A 171 6.14 26.85 -10.67
N LEU A 172 5.30 26.15 -9.89
CA LEU A 172 4.07 25.52 -10.36
C LEU A 172 2.84 26.37 -10.00
N ASP A 173 1.87 26.42 -10.90
CA ASP A 173 0.54 26.98 -10.64
C ASP A 173 -0.32 25.93 -9.91
N LEU A 174 -0.45 26.09 -8.59
CA LEU A 174 -1.22 25.17 -7.76
C LEU A 174 -2.74 25.41 -7.79
N SER A 175 -3.24 26.41 -8.55
CA SER A 175 -4.66 26.80 -8.57
C SER A 175 -5.62 25.77 -9.14
N ARG A 176 -5.10 24.79 -9.87
CA ARG A 176 -5.86 23.66 -10.45
C ARG A 176 -5.34 22.31 -9.98
N LEU A 177 -4.54 22.30 -8.91
CA LEU A 177 -4.01 21.07 -8.36
C LEU A 177 -5.15 20.25 -7.74
N ASP A 178 -5.32 19.00 -8.12
CA ASP A 178 -6.30 18.10 -7.47
C ASP A 178 -5.63 17.32 -6.34
N ARG A 179 -4.48 16.73 -6.65
CA ARG A 179 -3.79 15.79 -5.78
C ARG A 179 -2.28 15.91 -5.88
N VAL A 180 -1.61 15.70 -4.75
CA VAL A 180 -0.17 15.48 -4.69
C VAL A 180 0.10 14.16 -3.99
N VAL A 181 0.96 13.32 -4.55
CA VAL A 181 1.53 12.16 -3.85
C VAL A 181 3.01 12.38 -3.66
N ILE A 182 3.47 12.29 -2.41
CA ILE A 182 4.85 12.55 -2.02
C ILE A 182 5.41 11.26 -1.44
N SER A 183 6.29 10.60 -2.20
CA SER A 183 6.99 9.39 -1.77
C SER A 183 8.40 9.41 -2.34
N THR A 184 9.36 9.75 -1.46
CA THR A 184 10.80 9.73 -1.73
C THR A 184 11.49 8.75 -0.78
N ASP A 185 12.81 8.62 -0.93
CA ASP A 185 13.70 7.85 -0.05
C ASP A 185 13.73 8.33 1.41
N ASN A 186 13.06 9.43 1.75
CA ASN A 186 13.20 10.06 3.06
C ASN A 186 11.92 10.70 3.58
N ASP A 187 11.37 10.16 4.66
CA ASP A 187 10.17 10.69 5.32
C ASP A 187 10.28 12.16 5.73
N ARG A 188 11.45 12.62 6.18
CA ARG A 188 11.64 14.03 6.55
C ARG A 188 11.52 14.95 5.32
N LYS A 189 12.02 14.51 4.16
CA LYS A 189 11.82 15.24 2.90
C LYS A 189 10.34 15.21 2.50
N ASN A 190 9.69 14.05 2.61
CA ASN A 190 8.26 13.91 2.29
C ASN A 190 7.41 14.91 3.09
N ILE A 191 7.64 14.98 4.41
CA ILE A 191 6.97 15.93 5.31
C ILE A 191 7.30 17.38 4.93
N ALA A 192 8.57 17.69 4.63
CA ALA A 192 8.99 19.04 4.25
C ALA A 192 8.32 19.52 2.95
N PHE A 193 8.23 18.66 1.93
CA PHE A 193 7.53 18.99 0.68
C PHE A 193 6.03 19.15 0.89
N GLY A 194 5.41 18.29 1.71
CA GLY A 194 3.99 18.43 2.09
C GLY A 194 3.71 19.79 2.75
N LYS A 195 4.58 20.22 3.68
CA LYS A 195 4.51 21.54 4.32
C LYS A 195 4.63 22.69 3.32
N GLN A 196 5.59 22.61 2.40
CA GLN A 196 5.81 23.65 1.40
C GLN A 196 4.58 23.83 0.50
N ILE A 197 3.98 22.72 0.04
CA ILE A 197 2.79 22.74 -0.80
C ILE A 197 1.59 23.29 -0.03
N LEU A 198 1.39 22.84 1.22
CA LEU A 198 0.32 23.35 2.07
C LEU A 198 0.44 24.88 2.26
N ALA A 199 1.64 25.39 2.52
CA ALA A 199 1.88 26.82 2.67
C ALA A 199 1.57 27.62 1.39
N LEU A 200 1.89 27.07 0.21
CA LEU A 200 1.58 27.72 -1.06
C LEU A 200 0.08 27.66 -1.39
N LEU A 201 -0.60 26.54 -1.11
CA LEU A 201 -2.05 26.42 -1.31
C LEU A 201 -2.84 27.42 -0.46
N LYS A 202 -2.34 27.82 0.72
CA LYS A 202 -2.95 28.89 1.52
C LYS A 202 -3.01 30.24 0.81
N LEU A 203 -2.08 30.49 -0.11
CA LEU A 203 -2.02 31.72 -0.90
C LEU A 203 -2.92 31.66 -2.14
N VAL A 204 -3.35 30.47 -2.53
CA VAL A 204 -4.13 30.21 -3.73
C VAL A 204 -5.62 30.11 -3.34
N GLY A 205 -6.49 30.83 -4.05
CA GLY A 205 -7.90 30.95 -3.68
C GLY A 205 -8.64 29.60 -3.53
N LYS A 206 -9.57 29.55 -2.56
CA LYS A 206 -10.31 28.36 -2.10
C LYS A 206 -11.43 27.91 -3.07
N LYS A 207 -11.07 27.51 -4.29
CA LYS A 207 -12.05 27.15 -5.35
C LYS A 207 -12.51 25.70 -5.33
N HIS A 208 -11.64 24.76 -4.98
CA HIS A 208 -11.95 23.32 -4.90
C HIS A 208 -11.07 22.64 -3.84
N MET A 209 -11.33 21.35 -3.59
CA MET A 209 -10.61 20.55 -2.60
C MET A 209 -9.26 20.06 -3.15
N HIS A 210 -8.20 20.23 -2.38
CA HIS A 210 -6.86 19.71 -2.69
C HIS A 210 -6.52 18.57 -1.74
N ASN A 211 -5.96 17.47 -2.24
CA ASN A 211 -5.51 16.37 -1.38
C ASN A 211 -3.99 16.18 -1.46
N ILE A 212 -3.32 16.15 -0.32
CA ILE A 212 -1.88 15.93 -0.19
C ILE A 212 -1.66 14.59 0.52
N TYR A 213 -1.09 13.63 -0.20
CA TYR A 213 -0.72 12.31 0.31
C TYR A 213 0.79 12.30 0.59
N VAL A 214 1.17 12.00 1.83
CA VAL A 214 2.56 12.01 2.28
C VAL A 214 2.94 10.61 2.78
N ALA A 215 3.91 9.98 2.13
CA ALA A 215 4.47 8.71 2.59
C ALA A 215 5.31 8.95 3.86
N ILE A 216 4.98 8.26 4.95
CA ILE A 216 5.70 8.30 6.22
C ILE A 216 5.70 6.88 6.80
N ASP A 217 6.79 6.15 6.62
CA ASP A 217 6.95 4.79 7.14
C ASP A 217 7.50 4.79 8.58
N ASN A 218 8.25 5.83 8.96
CA ASN A 218 8.71 6.00 10.33
C ASN A 218 7.56 6.42 11.25
N ARG A 219 7.27 5.55 12.22
CA ARG A 219 6.15 5.72 13.15
C ARG A 219 6.26 6.97 14.04
N ASP A 220 7.45 7.28 14.54
CA ASP A 220 7.68 8.48 15.37
C ASP A 220 7.37 9.76 14.59
N LEU A 221 7.84 9.83 13.34
CA LEU A 221 7.53 10.95 12.43
C LEU A 221 6.04 11.00 12.06
N SER A 222 5.40 9.84 11.89
CA SER A 222 3.96 9.74 11.60
C SER A 222 3.13 10.31 12.75
N VAL A 223 3.49 9.97 14.01
CA VAL A 223 2.84 10.53 15.21
C VAL A 223 3.02 12.06 15.27
N LEU A 224 4.24 12.57 15.07
CA LEU A 224 4.51 14.02 15.06
C LEU A 224 3.74 14.75 13.96
N PHE A 225 3.63 14.12 12.79
CA PHE A 225 2.86 14.65 11.67
C PHE A 225 1.37 14.75 12.00
N LYS A 226 0.82 13.69 12.62
CA LYS A 226 -0.59 13.56 13.02
C LYS A 226 -0.98 14.45 14.22
N GLN A 227 -0.05 14.81 15.11
CA GLN A 227 -0.28 15.67 16.28
C GLN A 227 -0.35 17.18 15.95
N ASN A 228 -0.66 17.55 14.71
CA ASN A 228 -0.90 18.93 14.29
C ASN A 228 0.30 19.90 14.44
N ILE A 229 1.53 19.40 14.58
CA ILE A 229 2.74 20.22 14.27
C ILE A 229 2.74 20.60 12.77
N VAL A 230 2.00 19.85 11.95
CA VAL A 230 1.91 19.99 10.48
C VAL A 230 0.46 20.13 9.97
N GLY A 231 -0.52 19.66 10.74
CA GLY A 231 -1.92 19.44 10.34
C GLY A 231 -2.90 20.61 10.55
N GLN A 232 -2.49 21.88 10.40
CA GLN A 232 -3.48 22.93 10.17
C GLN A 232 -4.06 22.77 8.77
N THR A 233 -5.10 21.96 8.64
CA THR A 233 -5.87 21.80 7.42
C THR A 233 -6.84 22.97 7.28
N ASP A 234 -6.71 23.72 6.19
CA ASP A 234 -7.76 24.64 5.75
C ASP A 234 -8.97 23.84 5.26
N ALA A 235 -10.16 24.46 5.25
CA ALA A 235 -11.41 23.83 4.82
C ALA A 235 -11.38 23.18 3.41
N ASN A 236 -10.40 23.53 2.59
CA ASN A 236 -10.24 23.06 1.21
C ASN A 236 -8.94 22.27 0.96
N VAL A 237 -8.19 21.89 2.00
CA VAL A 237 -6.98 21.08 1.84
C VAL A 237 -6.98 19.90 2.82
N ASN A 238 -7.00 18.69 2.28
CA ASN A 238 -6.84 17.47 3.04
C ASN A 238 -5.38 17.03 3.02
N VAL A 239 -4.83 16.71 4.19
CA VAL A 239 -3.48 16.17 4.33
C VAL A 239 -3.58 14.78 4.95
N LEU A 240 -3.07 13.79 4.23
CA LEU A 240 -3.18 12.37 4.56
C LEU A 240 -1.79 11.75 4.58
N ALA A 241 -1.41 11.17 5.72
CA ALA A 241 -0.23 10.34 5.82
C ALA A 241 -0.59 8.90 5.46
N PHE A 242 0.32 8.21 4.75
CA PHE A 242 0.21 6.78 4.49
C PHE A 242 1.56 6.10 4.68
N SER A 243 1.54 4.82 5.02
CA SER A 243 2.73 3.97 5.08
C SER A 243 2.53 2.76 4.18
N LEU A 244 3.58 2.39 3.46
CA LEU A 244 3.59 1.19 2.64
C LEU A 244 3.48 -0.06 3.51
N TYR A 245 4.27 -0.13 4.57
CA TYR A 245 4.32 -1.30 5.45
C TYR A 245 3.04 -1.46 6.28
N GLU A 246 2.43 -0.36 6.73
CA GLU A 246 1.09 -0.39 7.37
C GLU A 246 0.05 -0.99 6.40
N ASN A 247 0.03 -0.51 5.15
CA ASN A 247 -0.92 -1.02 4.15
C ASN A 247 -0.66 -2.48 3.77
N MET A 248 0.61 -2.91 3.70
CA MET A 248 0.96 -4.31 3.48
C MET A 248 0.45 -5.21 4.62
N ALA A 249 0.65 -4.78 5.88
CA ALA A 249 0.18 -5.52 7.05
C ALA A 249 -1.35 -5.57 7.12
N LYS A 250 -2.05 -4.47 6.90
CA LYS A 250 -3.53 -4.45 6.81
C LYS A 250 -4.06 -5.42 5.77
N ARG A 251 -3.45 -5.42 4.57
CA ARG A 251 -3.83 -6.31 3.48
C ARG A 251 -3.51 -7.78 3.76
N LEU A 252 -2.44 -8.05 4.53
CA LEU A 252 -2.14 -9.40 5.05
C LEU A 252 -3.27 -9.87 5.96
N PHE A 253 -3.62 -9.09 6.99
CA PHE A 253 -4.61 -9.50 7.98
C PHE A 253 -6.06 -9.46 7.48
N SER A 254 -6.35 -8.69 6.42
CA SER A 254 -7.65 -8.76 5.74
C SER A 254 -7.85 -10.04 4.93
N LYS A 255 -6.79 -10.81 4.67
CA LYS A 255 -6.83 -12.06 3.90
C LYS A 255 -6.48 -13.29 4.72
N HIS A 256 -5.70 -13.12 5.78
CA HIS A 256 -5.15 -14.19 6.57
C HIS A 256 -5.34 -13.87 8.05
N ASN A 257 -6.19 -14.66 8.71
CA ASN A 257 -6.41 -14.52 10.14
C ASN A 257 -5.19 -15.00 10.95
N ILE A 258 -5.06 -14.53 12.19
CA ILE A 258 -3.94 -14.85 13.09
C ILE A 258 -3.97 -16.28 13.65
N LEU A 259 -5.10 -16.98 13.56
CA LEU A 259 -5.28 -18.37 14.01
C LEU A 259 -4.95 -19.39 12.91
N GLY A 260 -4.63 -18.93 11.71
CA GLY A 260 -4.23 -19.79 10.60
C GLY A 260 -5.31 -20.78 10.21
N LEU A 261 -4.96 -22.06 10.25
CA LEU A 261 -5.86 -23.19 9.98
C LEU A 261 -6.47 -23.77 11.26
N GLN A 262 -6.22 -23.14 12.41
CA GLN A 262 -6.61 -23.62 13.74
C GLN A 262 -7.65 -22.69 14.38
N SER A 263 -8.71 -22.36 13.63
CA SER A 263 -9.75 -21.42 14.08
C SER A 263 -10.46 -21.87 15.34
N GLU A 264 -10.53 -23.17 15.62
CA GLU A 264 -11.13 -23.76 16.82
C GLU A 264 -10.48 -23.30 18.13
N ILE A 265 -9.28 -22.72 18.07
CA ILE A 265 -8.63 -22.10 19.24
C ILE A 265 -9.52 -21.01 19.84
N ILE A 266 -10.25 -20.26 19.01
CA ILE A 266 -11.07 -19.12 19.46
C ILE A 266 -12.19 -19.54 20.42
N GLU A 267 -12.65 -20.79 20.33
CA GLU A 267 -13.73 -21.36 21.15
C GLU A 267 -13.23 -21.87 22.52
N THR A 268 -11.92 -21.82 22.75
CA THR A 268 -11.28 -22.39 23.95
C THR A 268 -10.33 -21.39 24.59
N ALA A 269 -9.87 -21.66 25.82
CA ALA A 269 -8.79 -20.90 26.46
C ALA A 269 -7.38 -21.46 26.14
N LYS A 270 -7.23 -22.29 25.09
CA LYS A 270 -5.93 -22.90 24.75
C LYS A 270 -4.91 -21.85 24.34
N GLU A 271 -3.68 -21.98 24.84
CA GLU A 271 -2.57 -21.13 24.40
C GLU A 271 -2.23 -21.32 22.92
N PHE A 272 -1.65 -20.31 22.27
CA PHE A 272 -1.17 -20.41 20.90
C PHE A 272 0.07 -19.56 20.64
N SER A 273 0.80 -19.88 19.57
CA SER A 273 2.09 -19.27 19.27
C SER A 273 2.11 -18.75 17.84
N LEU A 274 2.83 -17.64 17.62
CA LEU A 274 3.13 -17.11 16.29
C LEU A 274 4.63 -16.83 16.19
N VAL A 275 5.17 -16.92 14.99
CA VAL A 275 6.59 -16.62 14.71
C VAL A 275 6.69 -15.44 13.76
N VAL A 276 7.59 -14.51 14.04
CA VAL A 276 7.98 -13.43 13.12
C VAL A 276 9.48 -13.48 12.88
N VAL A 277 9.87 -13.67 11.62
CA VAL A 277 11.27 -13.78 11.17
C VAL A 277 11.70 -12.48 10.48
N GLY A 278 12.79 -11.90 10.96
CA GLY A 278 13.39 -10.65 10.46
C GLY A 278 12.96 -9.40 11.23
N ASP A 279 13.81 -8.36 11.21
CA ASP A 279 13.64 -7.11 11.98
C ASP A 279 13.19 -5.89 11.14
N SER A 280 12.67 -6.15 9.93
CA SER A 280 12.25 -5.11 8.98
C SER A 280 11.08 -4.26 9.50
N ASP A 281 10.82 -3.13 8.85
CA ASP A 281 9.69 -2.27 9.21
C ASP A 281 8.34 -2.96 8.94
N LEU A 282 8.27 -3.88 7.96
CA LEU A 282 7.13 -4.76 7.78
C LEU A 282 6.97 -5.74 8.94
N ALA A 283 8.07 -6.31 9.44
CA ALA A 283 8.03 -7.22 10.60
C ALA A 283 7.54 -6.49 11.86
N LEU A 284 7.96 -5.24 12.07
CA LEU A 284 7.44 -4.39 13.15
C LEU A 284 5.92 -4.18 13.03
N GLU A 285 5.43 -3.85 11.83
CA GLU A 285 3.99 -3.67 11.59
C GLU A 285 3.20 -4.98 11.77
N ILE A 286 3.77 -6.14 11.43
CA ILE A 286 3.17 -7.45 11.71
C ILE A 286 3.02 -7.66 13.22
N VAL A 287 4.07 -7.40 14.02
CA VAL A 287 3.99 -7.54 15.48
C VAL A 287 2.95 -6.57 16.06
N TYR A 288 2.92 -5.32 15.58
CA TYR A 288 1.92 -4.33 15.98
C TYR A 288 0.48 -4.84 15.78
N HIS A 289 0.21 -5.42 14.61
CA HIS A 289 -1.12 -5.94 14.29
C HIS A 289 -1.48 -7.21 15.08
N ILE A 290 -0.55 -8.16 15.22
CA ILE A 290 -0.77 -9.37 16.05
C ILE A 290 -1.12 -8.98 17.49
N ALA A 291 -0.47 -7.97 18.05
CA ALA A 291 -0.65 -7.59 19.45
C ALA A 291 -2.11 -7.20 19.80
N PHE A 292 -2.83 -6.53 18.90
CA PHE A 292 -4.25 -6.21 19.12
C PHE A 292 -5.21 -7.22 18.47
N LEU A 293 -4.84 -7.88 17.36
CA LEU A 293 -5.68 -8.90 16.73
C LEU A 293 -5.80 -10.18 17.57
N SER A 294 -4.84 -10.42 18.48
CA SER A 294 -4.83 -11.56 19.39
C SER A 294 -5.65 -11.37 20.67
N ALA A 295 -6.42 -10.29 20.77
CA ALA A 295 -7.41 -10.10 21.82
C ALA A 295 -8.64 -10.97 21.54
N LEU A 296 -8.59 -12.25 21.95
CA LEU A 296 -9.64 -13.23 21.71
C LEU A 296 -10.68 -13.29 22.85
N PRO A 297 -11.91 -13.78 22.61
CA PRO A 297 -12.98 -13.84 23.61
C PRO A 297 -12.62 -14.59 24.91
N ASN A 298 -11.82 -15.65 24.77
CA ASN A 298 -11.39 -16.50 25.88
C ASN A 298 -10.04 -16.08 26.50
N GLU A 299 -9.51 -14.91 26.14
CA GLU A 299 -8.24 -14.37 26.65
C GLU A 299 -7.06 -15.35 26.56
N ASN A 300 -7.00 -16.08 25.45
CA ASN A 300 -5.96 -17.06 25.20
C ASN A 300 -4.56 -16.46 25.46
N SER A 301 -3.75 -17.20 26.21
CA SER A 301 -2.32 -16.88 26.32
C SER A 301 -1.67 -17.03 24.95
N ARG A 302 -0.92 -16.00 24.52
CA ARG A 302 -0.24 -16.04 23.22
C ARG A 302 1.22 -15.65 23.33
N THR A 303 2.04 -16.35 22.55
CA THR A 303 3.47 -16.09 22.44
C THR A 303 3.81 -15.62 21.04
N ILE A 304 4.48 -14.46 20.93
CA ILE A 304 5.14 -14.02 19.70
C ILE A 304 6.62 -14.37 19.82
N HIS A 305 7.08 -15.26 18.95
CA HIS A 305 8.49 -15.63 18.83
C HIS A 305 9.16 -14.77 17.76
N LEU A 306 10.09 -13.93 18.17
CA LEU A 306 10.91 -13.10 17.30
C LEU A 306 12.19 -13.87 16.95
N ILE A 307 12.43 -14.08 15.66
CA ILE A 307 13.62 -14.79 15.17
C ILE A 307 14.42 -13.86 14.27
N ASP A 308 15.67 -13.64 14.64
CA ASP A 308 16.66 -12.92 13.85
C ASP A 308 18.07 -13.35 14.30
N ALA A 309 19.10 -13.02 13.51
CA ALA A 309 20.49 -13.23 13.94
C ALA A 309 20.81 -12.39 15.20
N ASP A 310 20.18 -11.22 15.35
CA ASP A 310 20.21 -10.39 16.56
C ASP A 310 18.77 -10.13 17.05
N ALA A 311 18.10 -11.19 17.51
CA ALA A 311 16.72 -11.10 18.01
C ALA A 311 16.62 -10.25 19.29
N GLY A 312 17.73 -10.08 20.02
CA GLY A 312 17.86 -9.10 21.10
C GLY A 312 17.59 -7.67 20.63
N LYS A 313 18.32 -7.21 19.61
CA LYS A 313 18.11 -5.88 19.03
C LYS A 313 16.73 -5.73 18.41
N PHE A 314 16.21 -6.78 17.79
CA PHE A 314 14.84 -6.75 17.24
C PHE A 314 13.79 -6.54 18.37
N LYS A 315 13.90 -7.27 19.49
CA LYS A 315 13.02 -7.08 20.65
C LYS A 315 13.14 -5.67 21.23
N GLU A 316 14.34 -5.10 21.32
CA GLU A 316 14.53 -3.72 21.77
C GLU A 316 13.93 -2.69 20.80
N LYS A 317 14.02 -2.93 19.47
CA LYS A 317 13.32 -2.11 18.45
C LYS A 317 11.81 -2.13 18.69
N ILE A 318 11.23 -3.31 18.94
CA ILE A 318 9.81 -3.48 19.29
C ILE A 318 9.44 -2.70 20.56
N LYS A 319 10.19 -2.84 21.65
CA LYS A 319 9.91 -2.12 22.91
C LYS A 319 10.01 -0.61 22.74
N LYS A 320 11.02 -0.14 22.00
CA LYS A 320 11.19 1.28 21.72
C LYS A 320 10.02 1.84 20.92
N THR A 321 9.58 1.12 19.88
CA THR A 321 8.51 1.57 18.99
C THR A 321 7.12 1.40 19.60
N PHE A 322 6.93 0.40 20.48
CA PHE A 322 5.68 0.08 21.16
C PHE A 322 5.89 0.04 22.70
N PRO A 323 5.99 1.21 23.36
CA PRO A 323 6.52 1.34 24.73
C PRO A 323 5.85 0.45 25.79
N ASN A 324 4.53 0.26 25.73
CA ASN A 324 3.80 -0.50 26.75
C ASN A 324 3.29 -1.85 26.20
N ILE A 325 3.93 -2.43 25.18
CA ILE A 325 3.53 -3.74 24.63
C ILE A 325 3.52 -4.86 25.69
N GLU A 326 4.39 -4.77 26.70
CA GLU A 326 4.46 -5.73 27.81
C GLU A 326 3.30 -5.59 28.81
N SER A 327 2.55 -4.48 28.75
CA SER A 327 1.36 -4.26 29.57
C SER A 327 0.10 -4.94 29.00
N ILE A 328 0.18 -5.51 27.79
CA ILE A 328 -0.96 -6.21 27.19
C ILE A 328 -1.14 -7.55 27.91
N PRO A 329 -2.28 -7.79 28.61
CA PRO A 329 -2.49 -9.01 29.38
C PRO A 329 -2.36 -10.26 28.51
N HIS A 330 -1.76 -11.32 29.03
CA HIS A 330 -1.54 -12.65 28.43
C HIS A 330 -0.67 -12.70 27.14
N LEU A 331 0.03 -11.61 26.80
CA LEU A 331 0.95 -11.55 25.65
C LEU A 331 2.38 -11.78 26.11
N GLU A 332 3.05 -12.77 25.54
CA GLU A 332 4.47 -13.01 25.78
C GLU A 332 5.29 -12.78 24.50
N ILE A 333 6.45 -12.11 24.61
CA ILE A 333 7.39 -11.92 23.50
C ILE A 333 8.70 -12.62 23.82
N LYS A 334 8.96 -13.72 23.09
CA LYS A 334 10.21 -14.51 23.19
C LYS A 334 11.13 -14.17 22.02
N LYS A 335 12.43 -14.20 22.28
CA LYS A 335 13.46 -14.01 21.25
C LYS A 335 14.20 -15.32 21.02
N HIS A 336 14.63 -15.54 19.78
CA HIS A 336 15.46 -16.67 19.37
C HIS A 336 16.59 -16.13 18.49
N ASP A 337 17.80 -16.09 19.06
CA ASP A 337 18.99 -15.58 18.39
C ASP A 337 19.58 -16.69 17.50
N VAL A 338 19.02 -16.83 16.29
CA VAL A 338 19.42 -17.88 15.34
C VAL A 338 19.50 -17.31 13.93
N ASP A 339 20.63 -17.51 13.27
CA ASP A 339 20.83 -17.05 11.91
C ASP A 339 20.11 -17.96 10.90
N THR A 340 19.15 -17.36 10.19
CA THR A 340 18.41 -17.87 9.02
C THR A 340 19.23 -18.61 7.95
N GLU A 341 20.53 -18.34 7.84
CA GLU A 341 21.43 -19.01 6.88
C GLU A 341 22.03 -20.32 7.40
N THR A 342 21.75 -20.69 8.65
CA THR A 342 22.31 -21.87 9.31
C THR A 342 21.32 -23.04 9.37
N LEU A 343 21.83 -24.27 9.49
CA LEU A 343 20.99 -25.45 9.74
C LEU A 343 20.32 -25.42 11.11
N ASP A 344 20.91 -24.73 12.08
CA ASP A 344 20.37 -24.60 13.43
C ASP A 344 19.04 -23.84 13.40
N PHE A 345 18.91 -22.83 12.53
CA PHE A 345 17.63 -22.18 12.27
C PHE A 345 16.54 -23.20 11.95
N TYR A 346 16.73 -24.08 10.98
CA TYR A 346 15.69 -25.03 10.54
C TYR A 346 15.43 -26.18 11.52
N LYS A 347 16.28 -26.35 12.53
CA LYS A 347 16.16 -27.37 13.59
C LYS A 347 15.71 -26.82 14.93
N ASP A 348 15.55 -25.49 15.03
CA ASP A 348 15.15 -24.83 16.26
C ASP A 348 13.79 -25.37 16.77
N ASN A 349 13.64 -25.45 18.10
CA ASN A 349 12.43 -26.00 18.71
C ASN A 349 11.20 -25.11 18.52
N VAL A 350 11.39 -23.84 18.15
CA VAL A 350 10.33 -22.87 17.88
C VAL A 350 9.35 -23.36 16.81
N TRP A 351 9.81 -24.12 15.82
CA TRP A 351 8.98 -24.68 14.74
C TRP A 351 8.01 -25.75 15.21
N THR A 352 8.23 -26.28 16.42
CA THR A 352 7.38 -27.27 17.08
C THR A 352 6.64 -26.70 18.29
N SER A 353 6.61 -25.36 18.41
CA SER A 353 5.87 -24.68 19.46
C SER A 353 4.40 -25.11 19.46
N LYS A 354 3.84 -25.26 20.66
CA LYS A 354 2.47 -25.72 20.83
C LYS A 354 1.50 -24.72 20.19
N ASN A 355 0.55 -25.27 19.42
CA ASN A 355 -0.45 -24.50 18.68
C ASN A 355 0.18 -23.34 17.88
N LEU A 356 1.25 -23.63 17.15
CA LEU A 356 1.89 -22.67 16.25
C LEU A 356 0.98 -22.42 15.03
N THR A 357 0.24 -21.30 15.07
CA THR A 357 -0.78 -21.01 14.07
C THR A 357 -0.16 -20.49 12.78
N ASN A 358 0.68 -19.45 12.89
CA ASN A 358 1.26 -18.74 11.76
C ASN A 358 2.77 -18.48 11.96
N ILE A 359 3.51 -18.57 10.86
CA ILE A 359 4.90 -18.11 10.71
C ILE A 359 4.90 -16.97 9.69
N TYR A 360 5.40 -15.80 10.07
CA TYR A 360 5.56 -14.64 9.19
C TYR A 360 7.04 -14.42 8.89
N ILE A 361 7.42 -14.43 7.61
CA ILE A 361 8.79 -14.20 7.15
C ILE A 361 8.82 -12.85 6.43
N ALA A 362 9.44 -11.85 7.07
CA ALA A 362 9.45 -10.47 6.60
C ALA A 362 10.83 -9.83 6.82
N THR A 363 11.87 -10.42 6.25
CA THR A 363 13.20 -9.78 6.19
C THR A 363 13.22 -8.72 5.08
N HIS A 364 14.22 -7.82 5.11
CA HIS A 364 14.41 -6.80 4.08
C HIS A 364 14.71 -7.37 2.67
N ASN A 365 15.08 -8.65 2.56
CA ASN A 365 15.44 -9.29 1.30
C ASN A 365 14.39 -10.34 0.93
N GLU A 366 13.68 -10.14 -0.18
CA GLU A 366 12.64 -11.07 -0.63
C GLU A 366 13.19 -12.42 -1.13
N GLU A 367 14.38 -12.46 -1.72
CA GLU A 367 15.04 -13.72 -2.09
C GLU A 367 15.33 -14.56 -0.84
N LYS A 368 15.78 -13.90 0.23
CA LYS A 368 15.97 -14.51 1.55
C LYS A 368 14.65 -15.03 2.12
N ASN A 369 13.57 -14.24 2.02
CA ASN A 369 12.24 -14.66 2.47
C ASN A 369 11.77 -15.94 1.74
N LEU A 370 11.95 -15.99 0.42
CA LEU A 370 11.62 -17.15 -0.40
C LEU A 370 12.47 -18.38 -0.02
N LYS A 371 13.79 -18.19 0.14
CA LYS A 371 14.72 -19.26 0.53
C LYS A 371 14.35 -19.86 1.90
N ILE A 372 14.03 -19.02 2.88
CA ILE A 372 13.58 -19.48 4.21
C ILE A 372 12.31 -20.32 4.08
N ALA A 373 11.32 -19.85 3.31
CA ALA A 373 10.06 -20.57 3.11
C ALA A 373 10.29 -21.97 2.48
N ILE A 374 11.07 -22.05 1.41
CA ILE A 374 11.40 -23.32 0.74
C ILE A 374 12.15 -24.27 1.69
N ASN A 375 13.14 -23.77 2.43
CA ASN A 375 13.91 -24.62 3.34
C ASN A 375 13.09 -25.10 4.55
N LEU A 376 12.16 -24.29 5.09
CA LEU A 376 11.23 -24.74 6.13
C LEU A 376 10.36 -25.88 5.61
N GLN A 377 9.90 -25.80 4.36
CA GLN A 377 9.15 -26.88 3.73
C GLN A 377 9.99 -28.15 3.60
N ASP A 378 11.17 -28.06 2.99
CA ASP A 378 11.97 -29.22 2.57
C ASP A 378 12.78 -29.86 3.70
N THR A 379 13.07 -29.09 4.76
CA THR A 379 13.89 -29.54 5.89
C THR A 379 13.06 -29.74 7.15
N THR A 380 12.35 -28.71 7.59
CA THR A 380 11.67 -28.70 8.90
C THR A 380 10.34 -29.44 8.85
N TYR A 381 9.53 -29.20 7.82
CA TYR A 381 8.15 -29.68 7.76
C TYR A 381 7.90 -30.84 6.79
N VAL A 382 8.90 -31.27 6.02
CA VAL A 382 8.77 -32.32 4.98
C VAL A 382 8.04 -33.58 5.47
N LYS A 383 8.36 -34.06 6.69
CA LYS A 383 7.70 -35.23 7.29
C LYS A 383 6.26 -34.93 7.70
N ALA A 384 6.02 -33.77 8.32
CA ALA A 384 4.68 -33.38 8.75
C ALA A 384 3.74 -33.18 7.55
N ILE A 385 4.26 -32.59 6.47
CA ILE A 385 3.55 -32.43 5.20
C ILE A 385 3.25 -33.80 4.57
N GLY A 386 4.26 -34.67 4.43
CA GLY A 386 4.09 -36.01 3.86
C GLY A 386 3.10 -36.89 4.63
N HIS A 387 2.90 -36.64 5.92
CA HIS A 387 1.91 -37.32 6.76
C HIS A 387 0.58 -36.58 6.93
N ASN A 388 0.34 -35.47 6.22
CA ASN A 388 -0.86 -34.62 6.37
C ASN A 388 -1.12 -34.15 7.83
N LYS A 389 -0.04 -33.91 8.58
CA LYS A 389 -0.08 -33.41 9.97
C LYS A 389 0.34 -31.95 10.11
N PHE A 390 0.75 -31.31 9.00
CA PHE A 390 1.16 -29.91 8.99
C PHE A 390 -0.05 -28.98 8.96
N ASN A 391 -0.25 -28.22 10.03
CA ASN A 391 -1.39 -27.31 10.24
C ASN A 391 -0.97 -25.84 10.48
N THR A 392 0.33 -25.54 10.48
CA THR A 392 0.84 -24.17 10.57
C THR A 392 0.79 -23.51 9.20
N LYS A 393 0.41 -22.22 9.17
CA LYS A 393 0.43 -21.40 7.97
C LYS A 393 1.75 -20.64 7.87
N VAL A 394 2.46 -20.77 6.75
CA VAL A 394 3.70 -20.02 6.49
C VAL A 394 3.40 -18.89 5.52
N LEU A 395 3.64 -17.66 5.97
CA LEU A 395 3.38 -16.43 5.25
C LEU A 395 4.71 -15.73 5.01
N PHE A 396 5.09 -15.45 3.77
CA PHE A 396 6.38 -14.80 3.48
C PHE A 396 6.26 -13.63 2.51
N ALA A 397 7.02 -12.57 2.76
CA ALA A 397 6.95 -11.34 2.00
C ALA A 397 7.71 -11.45 0.66
N LEU A 398 6.99 -11.23 -0.44
CA LEU A 398 7.53 -11.01 -1.79
C LEU A 398 7.05 -9.63 -2.27
N TYR A 399 7.99 -8.68 -2.37
CA TYR A 399 7.71 -7.28 -2.65
C TYR A 399 7.46 -7.07 -4.15
N HIS A 400 8.34 -7.63 -4.99
CA HIS A 400 8.27 -7.58 -6.45
C HIS A 400 7.65 -8.87 -6.98
N ASN A 401 6.32 -8.95 -6.92
CA ASN A 401 5.56 -10.13 -7.37
C ASN A 401 5.53 -10.21 -8.91
N LEU A 402 6.58 -10.74 -9.54
CA LEU A 402 6.68 -11.01 -10.98
C LEU A 402 5.83 -12.22 -11.44
N GLY A 403 4.61 -12.37 -10.90
CA GLY A 403 3.71 -13.51 -11.16
C GLY A 403 3.94 -14.73 -10.26
N LEU A 404 5.17 -14.92 -9.76
CA LEU A 404 5.57 -16.06 -8.92
C LEU A 404 4.70 -16.23 -7.66
N GLY A 405 4.32 -15.14 -7.01
CA GLY A 405 3.53 -15.20 -5.78
C GLY A 405 2.11 -15.74 -6.00
N ASP A 406 1.50 -15.47 -7.16
CA ASP A 406 0.19 -16.01 -7.49
C ASP A 406 0.26 -17.50 -7.85
N GLU A 407 1.34 -17.94 -8.51
CA GLU A 407 1.58 -19.37 -8.75
C GLU A 407 1.78 -20.15 -7.45
N ILE A 408 2.55 -19.60 -6.50
CA ILE A 408 2.76 -20.22 -5.18
C ILE A 408 1.44 -20.32 -4.41
N ASN A 409 0.68 -19.22 -4.34
CA ASN A 409 -0.57 -19.16 -3.56
C ASN A 409 -1.64 -20.13 -4.07
N ASN A 410 -1.64 -20.43 -5.38
CA ASN A 410 -2.61 -21.33 -6.00
C ASN A 410 -2.13 -22.80 -6.05
N ASN A 411 -0.89 -23.09 -5.63
CA ASN A 411 -0.32 -24.42 -5.70
C ASN A 411 -0.52 -25.22 -4.40
N GLU A 412 -1.68 -25.88 -4.30
CA GLU A 412 -2.05 -26.70 -3.14
C GLU A 412 -1.25 -28.02 -3.02
N ASN A 413 -0.52 -28.41 -4.06
CA ASN A 413 0.24 -29.67 -4.07
C ASN A 413 1.64 -29.50 -3.49
N VAL A 414 2.37 -28.49 -3.97
CA VAL A 414 3.75 -28.23 -3.55
C VAL A 414 3.76 -27.27 -2.38
N PHE A 415 3.04 -26.14 -2.45
CA PHE A 415 3.10 -25.09 -1.43
C PHE A 415 1.89 -25.13 -0.48
N LYS A 416 1.49 -26.33 -0.04
CA LYS A 416 0.37 -26.49 0.89
C LYS A 416 0.67 -25.76 2.20
N ASN A 417 -0.20 -24.81 2.55
CA ASN A 417 -0.11 -23.90 3.69
C ASN A 417 0.97 -22.81 3.59
N PHE A 418 1.62 -22.64 2.44
CA PHE A 418 2.59 -21.57 2.18
C PHE A 418 1.96 -20.48 1.31
N TYR A 419 2.09 -19.23 1.74
CA TYR A 419 1.42 -18.09 1.11
C TYR A 419 2.33 -16.87 1.07
N THR A 420 2.18 -16.07 0.03
CA THR A 420 2.94 -14.85 -0.21
C THR A 420 2.14 -13.61 0.17
N PHE A 421 2.83 -12.59 0.69
CA PHE A 421 2.24 -11.28 0.98
C PHE A 421 3.24 -10.15 0.70
N GLY A 422 2.86 -8.89 0.97
CA GLY A 422 3.79 -7.75 0.88
C GLY A 422 4.02 -7.19 -0.53
N SER A 423 3.30 -7.66 -1.55
CA SER A 423 3.46 -7.14 -2.93
C SER A 423 3.17 -5.63 -3.03
N ILE A 424 4.13 -4.87 -3.57
CA ILE A 424 4.02 -3.42 -3.74
C ILE A 424 2.95 -3.09 -4.78
N SER A 425 2.95 -3.76 -5.93
CA SER A 425 1.95 -3.57 -6.99
C SER A 425 0.50 -3.78 -6.52
N LYS A 426 0.29 -4.67 -5.56
CA LYS A 426 -1.03 -4.93 -4.95
C LYS A 426 -1.36 -4.04 -3.76
N THR A 427 -0.42 -3.21 -3.30
CA THR A 427 -0.57 -2.32 -2.13
C THR A 427 -0.56 -0.84 -2.52
N SER A 428 0.20 -0.46 -3.55
CA SER A 428 0.31 0.90 -4.09
C SER A 428 -0.72 1.17 -5.20
N THR A 429 -1.96 0.76 -4.99
CA THR A 429 -3.05 0.96 -5.96
C THR A 429 -3.88 2.21 -5.64
N ARG A 430 -4.66 2.67 -6.62
CA ARG A 430 -5.64 3.74 -6.44
C ARG A 430 -6.64 3.42 -5.33
N GLU A 431 -7.12 2.18 -5.26
CA GLU A 431 -8.16 1.75 -4.33
C GLU A 431 -7.65 1.80 -2.89
N ILE A 432 -6.38 1.46 -2.67
CA ILE A 432 -5.78 1.49 -1.33
C ILE A 432 -5.36 2.91 -0.96
N LEU A 433 -4.68 3.64 -1.86
CA LEU A 433 -4.10 4.94 -1.51
C LEU A 433 -5.12 6.07 -1.51
N PHE A 434 -6.03 6.12 -2.48
CA PHE A 434 -6.95 7.24 -2.67
C PHE A 434 -8.36 6.95 -2.19
N ASP A 435 -8.91 5.78 -2.52
CA ASP A 435 -10.24 5.42 -2.05
C ASP A 435 -10.21 4.93 -0.59
N GLN A 436 -9.02 4.55 -0.09
CA GLN A 436 -8.80 4.02 1.26
C GLN A 436 -9.71 2.82 1.57
N THR A 437 -9.86 1.92 0.59
CA THR A 437 -10.76 0.76 0.68
C THR A 437 -10.46 -0.16 1.87
N LEU A 438 -9.20 -0.21 2.34
CA LEU A 438 -8.83 -0.94 3.56
C LEU A 438 -9.42 -0.33 4.84
N ASP A 439 -9.83 0.95 4.79
CA ASP A 439 -10.36 1.70 5.93
C ASP A 439 -11.88 1.92 5.81
N ASP A 440 -12.59 1.37 4.80
CA ASP A 440 -14.02 1.62 4.58
C ASP A 440 -14.90 1.30 5.80
N ILE A 441 -14.65 0.16 6.45
CA ILE A 441 -15.37 -0.20 7.68
C ILE A 441 -14.97 0.72 8.84
N ALA A 442 -13.72 1.16 8.91
CA ALA A 442 -13.27 2.11 9.93
C ALA A 442 -13.97 3.46 9.80
N LYS A 443 -14.22 3.94 8.58
CA LYS A 443 -15.00 5.14 8.30
C LYS A 443 -16.44 4.99 8.82
N LEU A 444 -17.05 3.83 8.61
CA LEU A 444 -18.43 3.55 9.09
C LEU A 444 -18.51 3.49 10.62
N ILE A 445 -17.53 2.85 11.27
CA ILE A 445 -17.42 2.82 12.74
C ILE A 445 -17.34 4.25 13.30
N ASP A 446 -16.46 5.09 12.74
CA ASP A 446 -16.32 6.48 13.15
C ASP A 446 -17.62 7.29 12.99
N PHE A 447 -18.29 7.11 11.85
CA PHE A 447 -19.53 7.81 11.54
C PHE A 447 -20.64 7.45 12.52
N ASP A 448 -20.79 6.16 12.85
CA ASP A 448 -21.80 5.69 13.80
C ASP A 448 -21.53 6.19 15.21
N TYR A 449 -20.28 6.18 15.68
CA TYR A 449 -19.90 6.66 17.00
C TYR A 449 -20.27 8.14 17.20
N ARG A 450 -20.12 8.97 16.17
CA ARG A 450 -20.37 10.41 16.24
C ARG A 450 -21.83 10.80 16.21
N LYS A 451 -22.68 10.01 15.55
CA LYS A 451 -24.05 10.47 15.26
C LYS A 451 -25.07 10.22 16.35
N MET A 452 -24.88 9.27 17.27
CA MET A 452 -25.71 9.01 18.49
C MET A 452 -27.20 9.46 18.46
N ASN A 453 -27.85 9.38 17.30
CA ASN A 453 -29.22 9.82 17.04
C ASN A 453 -29.68 9.13 15.75
N GLY A 454 -30.11 7.88 15.89
CA GLY A 454 -30.87 7.18 14.84
C GLY A 454 -30.02 6.64 13.68
N VAL A 455 -30.22 5.36 13.42
CA VAL A 455 -29.64 4.62 12.29
C VAL A 455 -30.20 5.18 10.98
N HIS A 456 -29.41 5.88 10.17
CA HIS A 456 -29.80 6.20 8.80
C HIS A 456 -29.61 4.97 7.90
N GLU A 457 -30.66 4.59 7.16
CA GLU A 457 -30.66 3.42 6.27
C GLU A 457 -29.78 3.55 5.02
N LYS A 458 -29.10 4.69 4.80
CA LYS A 458 -28.02 4.82 3.81
C LYS A 458 -27.21 6.08 4.08
N VAL A 459 -25.89 5.96 4.20
CA VAL A 459 -24.95 7.10 4.25
C VAL A 459 -24.31 7.24 2.88
N SER A 460 -24.21 8.45 2.35
CA SER A 460 -23.53 8.66 1.08
C SER A 460 -22.00 8.58 1.24
N PRO A 461 -21.24 8.07 0.25
CA PRO A 461 -19.77 8.02 0.32
C PRO A 461 -19.13 9.38 0.62
N ASP A 462 -19.68 10.47 0.07
CA ASP A 462 -19.15 11.82 0.27
C ASP A 462 -19.34 12.31 1.71
N GLU A 463 -20.49 12.02 2.34
CA GLU A 463 -20.73 12.36 3.75
C GLU A 463 -19.81 11.56 4.67
N LEU A 464 -19.60 10.29 4.36
CA LEU A 464 -18.72 9.39 5.10
C LEU A 464 -17.27 9.89 5.05
N GLU A 465 -16.79 10.20 3.85
CA GLU A 465 -15.44 10.73 3.64
C GLU A 465 -15.25 12.08 4.34
N LYS A 466 -16.24 12.98 4.24
CA LYS A 466 -16.19 14.27 4.96
C LYS A 466 -16.16 14.09 6.48
N ALA A 467 -16.94 13.16 7.02
CA ALA A 467 -16.92 12.86 8.44
C ALA A 467 -15.55 12.31 8.87
N TRP A 468 -15.04 11.33 8.13
CA TRP A 468 -13.73 10.72 8.35
C TRP A 468 -12.61 11.75 8.34
N LEU A 469 -12.59 12.65 7.35
CA LEU A 469 -11.58 13.70 7.22
C LEU A 469 -11.64 14.76 8.33
N ASN A 470 -12.77 14.89 9.04
CA ASN A 470 -12.90 15.72 10.24
C ASN A 470 -12.51 14.97 11.53
N THR A 471 -12.13 13.70 11.43
CA THR A 471 -11.75 12.88 12.58
C THR A 471 -10.30 13.09 12.95
N ALA A 472 -10.04 13.28 14.24
CA ALA A 472 -8.67 13.39 14.73
C ALA A 472 -7.89 12.12 14.33
N PRO A 473 -6.66 12.22 13.81
CA PRO A 473 -5.95 11.07 13.27
C PRO A 473 -5.82 9.89 14.25
N HIS A 474 -5.59 10.16 15.54
CA HIS A 474 -5.49 9.10 16.55
C HIS A 474 -6.82 8.34 16.78
N ILE A 475 -7.97 8.98 16.55
CA ILE A 475 -9.29 8.32 16.61
C ILE A 475 -9.52 7.48 15.36
N ARG A 476 -9.09 7.96 14.18
CA ARG A 476 -9.10 7.15 12.95
C ARG A 476 -8.33 5.86 13.13
N ASP A 477 -7.16 5.95 13.75
CA ASP A 477 -6.30 4.79 14.01
C ASP A 477 -6.93 3.78 14.99
N VAL A 478 -7.67 4.24 16.01
CA VAL A 478 -8.50 3.36 16.85
C VAL A 478 -9.54 2.62 16.00
N ASN A 479 -10.29 3.35 15.18
CA ASN A 479 -11.36 2.76 14.35
C ASN A 479 -10.82 1.78 13.31
N LYS A 480 -9.63 2.03 12.76
CA LYS A 480 -8.93 1.08 11.86
C LYS A 480 -8.63 -0.23 12.55
N THR A 481 -8.10 -0.19 13.78
CA THR A 481 -7.81 -1.43 14.53
C THR A 481 -9.07 -2.20 14.89
N GLN A 482 -10.17 -1.52 15.22
CA GLN A 482 -11.48 -2.16 15.42
C GLN A 482 -12.00 -2.83 14.13
N ALA A 483 -11.88 -2.16 12.98
CA ALA A 483 -12.29 -2.69 11.69
C ALA A 483 -11.52 -3.96 11.30
N LEU A 484 -10.21 -4.00 11.56
CA LEU A 484 -9.37 -5.18 11.30
C LEU A 484 -9.71 -6.36 12.22
N HIS A 485 -10.22 -6.09 13.42
CA HIS A 485 -10.60 -7.13 14.39
C HIS A 485 -11.97 -7.78 14.11
N ILE A 486 -12.75 -7.26 13.15
CA ILE A 486 -14.09 -7.77 12.82
C ILE A 486 -14.07 -9.25 12.45
N ASP A 487 -13.06 -9.70 11.71
CA ASP A 487 -12.99 -11.10 11.30
C ASP A 487 -12.79 -12.04 12.49
N MET A 488 -12.12 -11.60 13.56
CA MET A 488 -12.01 -12.37 14.81
C MET A 488 -13.35 -12.41 15.57
N LYS A 489 -14.08 -11.30 15.58
CA LYS A 489 -15.43 -11.27 16.18
C LYS A 489 -16.40 -12.18 15.45
N LEU A 490 -16.40 -12.16 14.10
CA LEU A 490 -17.23 -13.06 13.29
C LEU A 490 -16.87 -14.51 13.57
N LEU A 491 -15.57 -14.83 13.60
CA LEU A 491 -15.10 -16.19 13.82
C LEU A 491 -15.53 -16.74 15.19
N ALA A 492 -15.62 -15.91 16.22
CA ALA A 492 -16.12 -16.30 17.55
C ALA A 492 -17.59 -16.75 17.55
N PHE A 493 -18.38 -16.27 16.58
CA PHE A 493 -19.76 -16.71 16.34
C PHE A 493 -19.85 -17.81 15.27
N GLY A 494 -18.73 -18.37 14.82
CA GLY A 494 -18.71 -19.36 13.75
C GLY A 494 -18.97 -18.76 12.36
N PHE A 495 -18.71 -17.47 12.15
CA PHE A 495 -18.93 -16.80 10.86
C PHE A 495 -17.66 -16.31 10.17
N THR A 496 -17.75 -16.16 8.86
CA THR A 496 -16.82 -15.38 8.03
C THR A 496 -17.61 -14.39 7.17
N ARG A 497 -16.89 -13.57 6.41
CA ARG A 497 -17.48 -12.67 5.41
C ARG A 497 -16.92 -12.96 4.03
N LYS A 498 -17.72 -12.69 3.01
CA LYS A 498 -17.30 -12.71 1.59
C LYS A 498 -17.81 -11.47 0.87
N ASP A 499 -17.08 -11.05 -0.17
CA ASP A 499 -17.54 -9.99 -1.07
C ASP A 499 -18.87 -10.37 -1.72
N SER A 500 -19.77 -9.39 -1.83
CA SER A 500 -21.06 -9.55 -2.50
C SER A 500 -21.44 -8.30 -3.28
N LYS A 501 -22.10 -8.52 -4.42
CA LYS A 501 -22.62 -7.45 -5.29
C LYS A 501 -24.10 -7.16 -5.04
N GLU A 502 -24.70 -7.84 -4.07
CA GLU A 502 -26.10 -7.65 -3.71
C GLU A 502 -26.34 -6.21 -3.22
N PRO A 503 -27.54 -5.63 -3.47
CA PRO A 503 -27.87 -4.31 -2.95
C PRO A 503 -27.80 -4.25 -1.42
N PHE A 504 -27.39 -3.09 -0.89
CA PHE A 504 -27.26 -2.85 0.56
C PHE A 504 -28.46 -3.36 1.39
N LYS A 505 -29.71 -3.10 0.96
CA LYS A 505 -30.90 -3.53 1.70
C LYS A 505 -31.00 -5.05 1.82
N THR A 506 -30.65 -5.77 0.76
CA THR A 506 -30.62 -7.24 0.73
C THR A 506 -29.53 -7.76 1.65
N LEU A 507 -28.31 -7.22 1.53
CA LEU A 507 -27.19 -7.59 2.40
C LEU A 507 -27.51 -7.35 3.87
N LEU A 508 -28.08 -6.20 4.20
CA LEU A 508 -28.44 -5.87 5.57
C LEU A 508 -29.46 -6.86 6.14
N ALA A 509 -30.50 -7.19 5.37
CA ALA A 509 -31.52 -8.15 5.79
C ALA A 509 -30.92 -9.54 6.01
N ASN A 510 -30.09 -10.03 5.08
CA ASN A 510 -29.44 -11.33 5.18
C ASN A 510 -28.46 -11.39 6.36
N ASN A 511 -27.58 -10.40 6.49
CA ASN A 511 -26.60 -10.32 7.56
C ASN A 511 -27.28 -10.25 8.94
N LYS A 512 -28.33 -9.43 9.08
CA LYS A 512 -29.10 -9.36 10.33
C LYS A 512 -29.75 -10.69 10.67
N LYS A 513 -30.35 -11.36 9.68
CA LYS A 513 -30.99 -12.67 9.88
C LYS A 513 -29.98 -13.69 10.38
N ILE A 514 -28.84 -13.84 9.69
CA ILE A 514 -27.82 -14.83 10.06
C ILE A 514 -27.24 -14.52 11.44
N PHE A 515 -26.85 -13.28 11.68
CA PHE A 515 -26.15 -12.89 12.90
C PHE A 515 -27.07 -12.90 14.13
N TYR A 516 -28.23 -12.24 14.06
CA TYR A 516 -29.10 -12.09 15.24
C TYR A 516 -29.89 -13.36 15.60
N THR A 517 -30.03 -14.33 14.69
CA THR A 517 -30.56 -15.65 15.05
C THR A 517 -29.58 -16.46 15.92
N ASN A 518 -28.28 -16.15 15.84
CA ASN A 518 -27.23 -16.82 16.62
C ASN A 518 -26.79 -16.02 17.87
N ILE A 519 -27.43 -14.88 18.13
CA ILE A 519 -27.24 -14.12 19.36
C ILE A 519 -28.42 -14.41 20.29
N GLU A 520 -28.10 -14.99 21.44
CA GLU A 520 -29.07 -15.21 22.51
C GLU A 520 -29.69 -13.88 22.95
N ASN A 521 -31.02 -13.82 23.01
CA ASN A 521 -31.78 -12.64 23.43
C ASN A 521 -31.41 -11.34 22.66
N SER A 522 -31.18 -11.42 21.35
CA SER A 522 -30.72 -10.28 20.53
C SER A 522 -31.54 -8.98 20.69
N LYS A 523 -32.86 -9.07 20.87
CA LYS A 523 -33.72 -7.90 21.16
C LYS A 523 -33.42 -7.24 22.50
N GLN A 524 -33.13 -8.04 23.52
CA GLN A 524 -32.73 -7.54 24.83
C GLN A 524 -31.38 -6.85 24.72
N VAL A 525 -30.41 -7.42 24.00
CA VAL A 525 -29.11 -6.79 23.77
C VAL A 525 -29.27 -5.43 23.06
N GLU A 526 -30.15 -5.35 22.06
CA GLU A 526 -30.44 -4.08 21.37
C GLU A 526 -31.02 -3.03 22.33
N GLU A 527 -31.90 -3.42 23.23
CA GLU A 527 -32.45 -2.54 24.27
C GLU A 527 -31.39 -2.13 25.29
N GLU A 528 -30.53 -3.05 25.72
CA GLU A 528 -29.40 -2.80 26.61
C GLU A 528 -28.45 -1.76 26.00
N ILE A 529 -28.16 -1.84 24.70
CA ILE A 529 -27.29 -0.87 24.02
C ILE A 529 -27.96 0.51 23.92
N ASN A 530 -29.23 0.56 23.54
CA ASN A 530 -29.91 1.84 23.29
C ASN A 530 -30.28 2.59 24.58
N ASN A 531 -30.53 1.86 25.67
CA ASN A 531 -30.95 2.40 26.96
C ASN A 531 -30.07 1.86 28.10
N TYR A 532 -28.75 1.92 27.91
CA TYR A 532 -27.80 1.26 28.81
C TYR A 532 -27.88 1.75 30.25
N LYS A 533 -27.88 0.80 31.18
CA LYS A 533 -27.90 1.03 32.63
C LYS A 533 -26.82 0.19 33.29
N LEU A 534 -26.38 0.64 34.47
CA LEU A 534 -25.37 -0.05 35.26
C LEU A 534 -25.74 -1.51 35.60
N GLU A 535 -27.03 -1.79 35.76
CA GLU A 535 -27.56 -3.13 36.05
C GLU A 535 -27.35 -4.14 34.90
N TYR A 536 -27.10 -3.67 33.68
CA TYR A 536 -26.80 -4.51 32.52
C TYR A 536 -25.32 -4.88 32.43
N TYR A 537 -24.47 -4.31 33.29
CA TYR A 537 -23.07 -4.69 33.34
C TYR A 537 -22.94 -6.16 33.79
N PRO A 538 -22.28 -7.03 33.01
CA PRO A 538 -22.22 -8.44 33.33
C PRO A 538 -21.50 -8.69 34.67
N LYS A 539 -22.01 -9.65 35.46
CA LYS A 539 -21.28 -10.14 36.64
C LYS A 539 -20.11 -11.03 36.25
N THR A 540 -20.29 -11.77 35.16
CA THR A 540 -19.28 -12.61 34.51
C THR A 540 -19.41 -12.38 32.99
N PHE A 541 -18.31 -12.50 32.24
CA PHE A 541 -18.31 -12.23 30.80
C PHE A 541 -18.41 -13.48 29.94
N ASN A 542 -18.54 -14.66 30.54
CA ASN A 542 -18.57 -15.95 29.86
C ASN A 542 -19.97 -16.57 29.77
N GLU A 543 -21.00 -15.92 30.33
CA GLU A 543 -22.39 -16.41 30.28
C GLU A 543 -23.03 -16.22 28.91
N ARG A 544 -22.91 -15.02 28.31
CA ARG A 544 -23.36 -14.75 26.94
C ARG A 544 -22.15 -14.61 26.02
N MET A 545 -22.16 -15.29 24.88
CA MET A 545 -21.10 -15.17 23.87
C MET A 545 -20.83 -13.71 23.47
N ILE A 546 -21.90 -12.89 23.36
CA ILE A 546 -21.75 -11.47 23.02
C ILE A 546 -20.94 -10.69 24.06
N ASP A 547 -21.02 -11.05 25.34
CA ASP A 547 -20.23 -10.41 26.39
C ASP A 547 -18.76 -10.83 26.32
N SER A 548 -18.48 -12.09 25.99
CA SER A 548 -17.11 -12.57 25.77
C SER A 548 -16.45 -11.87 24.58
N VAL A 549 -17.21 -11.69 23.48
CA VAL A 549 -16.71 -10.97 22.29
C VAL A 549 -16.60 -9.45 22.57
N ALA A 550 -17.50 -8.86 23.35
CA ALA A 550 -17.36 -7.46 23.79
C ALA A 550 -16.12 -7.27 24.68
N ARG A 551 -15.84 -8.20 25.59
CA ARG A 551 -14.59 -8.22 26.37
C ARG A 551 -13.35 -8.28 25.49
N SER A 552 -13.39 -9.06 24.41
CA SER A 552 -12.32 -9.09 23.41
C SER A 552 -12.11 -7.73 22.71
N GLU A 553 -13.19 -6.96 22.49
CA GLU A 553 -13.11 -5.60 21.93
C GLU A 553 -12.46 -4.62 22.92
N HIS A 554 -12.84 -4.67 24.20
CA HIS A 554 -12.18 -3.88 25.24
C HIS A 554 -10.68 -4.19 25.32
N ASN A 555 -10.33 -5.48 25.32
CA ASN A 555 -8.92 -5.91 25.34
C ASN A 555 -8.15 -5.48 24.08
N ARG A 556 -8.78 -5.51 22.90
CA ARG A 556 -8.22 -4.98 21.66
C ARG A 556 -8.01 -3.46 21.75
N TRP A 557 -8.96 -2.72 22.33
CA TRP A 557 -8.85 -1.28 22.55
C TRP A 557 -7.72 -0.95 23.53
N ASN A 558 -7.60 -1.69 24.64
CA ASN A 558 -6.50 -1.59 25.59
C ASN A 558 -5.15 -1.85 24.90
N ALA A 559 -5.04 -2.93 24.12
CA ALA A 559 -3.82 -3.28 23.38
C ALA A 559 -3.39 -2.14 22.45
N TYR A 560 -4.31 -1.56 21.67
CA TYR A 560 -4.01 -0.41 20.81
C TYR A 560 -3.41 0.77 21.61
N HIS A 561 -4.01 1.10 22.75
CA HIS A 561 -3.57 2.24 23.56
C HIS A 561 -2.21 2.00 24.21
N TYR A 562 -1.99 0.81 24.78
CA TYR A 562 -0.68 0.42 25.32
C TYR A 562 0.42 0.49 24.24
N LEU A 563 0.18 -0.05 23.05
CA LEU A 563 1.13 0.01 21.93
C LEU A 563 1.47 1.46 21.52
N ASN A 564 0.55 2.41 21.75
CA ASN A 564 0.73 3.82 21.43
C ASN A 564 1.15 4.67 22.65
N GLY A 565 1.62 4.02 23.72
CA GLY A 565 2.23 4.65 24.90
C GLY A 565 1.23 5.25 25.88
N TRP A 566 -0.03 4.80 25.86
CA TRP A 566 -0.99 5.15 26.90
C TRP A 566 -0.86 4.24 28.11
N SER A 567 -1.26 4.74 29.27
CA SER A 567 -1.26 4.00 30.54
C SER A 567 -2.53 4.25 31.35
N TYR A 568 -2.78 3.36 32.30
CA TYR A 568 -3.86 3.53 33.26
C TYR A 568 -3.63 4.73 34.17
N ASN A 569 -4.68 5.51 34.41
CA ASN A 569 -4.78 6.41 35.55
C ASN A 569 -6.26 6.56 35.91
N LYS A 570 -6.59 6.69 37.21
CA LYS A 570 -7.96 6.89 37.69
C LYS A 570 -8.66 8.09 37.05
N VAL A 571 -7.89 9.13 36.70
CA VAL A 571 -8.39 10.32 36.01
C VAL A 571 -7.80 10.37 34.61
N ARG A 572 -8.66 10.48 33.60
CA ARG A 572 -8.24 10.59 32.21
C ARG A 572 -7.45 11.89 31.99
N ASN A 573 -6.28 11.77 31.38
CA ASN A 573 -5.46 12.90 30.93
C ASN A 573 -4.88 12.60 29.54
N ASN A 574 -5.45 13.20 28.50
CA ASN A 574 -5.03 12.94 27.12
C ASN A 574 -3.60 13.46 26.82
N GLU A 575 -3.14 14.53 27.48
CA GLU A 575 -1.80 15.09 27.27
C GLU A 575 -0.73 14.16 27.84
N ALA A 576 -1.00 13.56 29.00
CA ALA A 576 -0.16 12.54 29.62
C ALA A 576 -0.34 11.14 29.01
N LYS A 577 -1.27 10.97 28.05
CA LYS A 577 -1.72 9.67 27.51
C LYS A 577 -2.21 8.72 28.59
N GLU A 578 -3.02 9.22 29.51
CA GLU A 578 -3.59 8.43 30.60
C GLU A 578 -5.11 8.28 30.44
N HIS A 579 -5.63 7.07 30.68
CA HIS A 579 -7.06 6.79 30.55
C HIS A 579 -7.57 5.83 31.65
N ASN A 580 -8.74 6.13 32.21
CA ASN A 580 -9.37 5.41 33.32
C ASN A 580 -9.93 4.03 32.93
N CYS A 581 -10.28 3.83 31.66
CA CYS A 581 -10.67 2.51 31.14
C CYS A 581 -9.49 1.57 30.81
N LEU A 582 -8.22 1.97 30.92
CA LEU A 582 -7.07 1.10 30.58
C LEU A 582 -6.73 0.08 31.67
N GLN A 583 -7.71 -0.72 32.05
CA GLN A 583 -7.66 -1.74 33.09
C GLN A 583 -8.58 -2.90 32.72
N LEU A 584 -8.58 -3.97 33.52
CA LEU A 584 -9.49 -5.10 33.31
C LEU A 584 -10.94 -4.66 33.55
N LEU A 585 -11.91 -5.26 32.83
CA LEU A 585 -13.33 -4.95 33.00
C LEU A 585 -13.79 -5.21 34.44
N GLU A 586 -13.24 -6.24 35.08
CA GLU A 586 -13.54 -6.59 36.47
C GLU A 586 -13.14 -5.48 37.46
N GLU A 587 -12.22 -4.59 37.08
CA GLU A 587 -11.70 -3.50 37.90
C GLU A 587 -12.46 -2.18 37.70
N PHE A 588 -13.47 -2.16 36.82
CA PHE A 588 -14.22 -0.94 36.52
C PHE A 588 -15.06 -0.46 37.72
N GLY A 589 -14.99 0.85 37.97
CA GLY A 589 -15.95 1.56 38.81
C GLY A 589 -17.25 1.83 38.06
N ASP A 590 -18.26 2.35 38.77
CA ASP A 590 -19.59 2.58 38.18
C ASP A 590 -19.56 3.53 36.98
N THR A 591 -18.62 4.48 36.95
CA THR A 591 -18.47 5.41 35.82
C THR A 591 -17.89 4.71 34.59
N GLU A 592 -16.87 3.88 34.76
CA GLU A 592 -16.25 3.13 33.66
C GLU A 592 -17.20 2.05 33.12
N LYS A 593 -17.99 1.40 33.99
CA LYS A 593 -19.00 0.40 33.59
C LYS A 593 -20.04 0.95 32.60
N MET A 594 -20.31 2.26 32.63
CA MET A 594 -21.21 2.90 31.65
C MET A 594 -20.63 2.94 30.23
N THR A 595 -19.33 2.68 30.06
CA THR A 595 -18.68 2.64 28.75
C THR A 595 -18.80 1.28 28.06
N TYR A 596 -19.16 0.22 28.79
CA TYR A 596 -19.29 -1.14 28.24
C TYR A 596 -20.31 -1.25 27.08
N GLN A 597 -21.32 -0.37 27.06
CA GLN A 597 -22.25 -0.28 25.93
C GLN A 597 -21.56 -0.09 24.57
N TYR A 598 -20.39 0.55 24.55
CA TYR A 598 -19.61 0.75 23.33
C TYR A 598 -18.99 -0.55 22.84
N ASP A 599 -18.51 -1.39 23.75
CA ASP A 599 -17.96 -2.71 23.43
C ASP A 599 -19.06 -3.63 22.89
N LEU A 600 -20.25 -3.61 23.51
CA LEU A 600 -21.43 -4.31 22.99
C LEU A 600 -21.83 -3.81 21.59
N ALA A 601 -21.94 -2.49 21.41
CA ALA A 601 -22.31 -1.89 20.13
C ALA A 601 -21.31 -2.21 19.01
N ALA A 602 -20.01 -2.30 19.33
CA ALA A 602 -18.95 -2.67 18.40
C ALA A 602 -19.07 -4.11 17.87
N VAL A 603 -19.81 -4.98 18.57
CA VAL A 603 -20.12 -6.36 18.15
C VAL A 603 -21.51 -6.43 17.52
N PHE A 604 -22.52 -5.80 18.13
CA PHE A 604 -23.90 -5.88 17.69
C PHE A 604 -24.14 -5.23 16.31
N ASN A 605 -23.34 -4.22 15.95
CA ASN A 605 -23.44 -3.49 14.68
C ASN A 605 -22.70 -4.14 13.50
N LEU A 606 -22.02 -5.28 13.68
CA LEU A 606 -21.29 -5.96 12.59
C LEU A 606 -22.12 -6.19 11.32
N PRO A 607 -23.39 -6.67 11.38
CA PRO A 607 -24.21 -6.85 10.18
C PRO A 607 -24.36 -5.59 9.33
N LYS A 608 -24.45 -4.43 9.99
CA LYS A 608 -24.63 -3.12 9.36
C LYS A 608 -23.35 -2.67 8.67
N TYR A 609 -22.21 -2.74 9.36
CA TYR A 609 -20.92 -2.36 8.80
C TYR A 609 -20.57 -3.19 7.56
N LEU A 610 -20.79 -4.50 7.65
CA LEU A 610 -20.51 -5.43 6.56
C LEU A 610 -21.43 -5.17 5.36
N ALA A 611 -22.72 -4.97 5.57
CA ALA A 611 -23.65 -4.68 4.49
C ALA A 611 -23.30 -3.37 3.75
N HIS A 612 -22.89 -2.33 4.47
CA HIS A 612 -22.45 -1.06 3.86
C HIS A 612 -21.17 -1.21 3.05
N ALA A 613 -20.23 -2.03 3.52
CA ALA A 613 -18.98 -2.31 2.84
C ALA A 613 -19.09 -3.39 1.75
N GLY A 614 -20.30 -3.90 1.44
CA GLY A 614 -20.53 -4.86 0.37
C GLY A 614 -20.20 -6.31 0.74
N PHE A 615 -20.24 -6.66 2.02
CA PHE A 615 -19.95 -8.01 2.52
C PHE A 615 -21.21 -8.75 2.97
N GLU A 616 -21.29 -10.02 2.62
CA GLU A 616 -22.27 -10.98 3.14
C GLU A 616 -21.64 -11.81 4.27
N ILE A 617 -22.34 -11.96 5.40
CA ILE A 617 -21.99 -12.89 6.49
C ILE A 617 -22.35 -14.30 6.05
N VAL A 618 -21.44 -15.25 6.23
CA VAL A 618 -21.65 -16.67 5.94
C VAL A 618 -21.10 -17.53 7.08
N GLU A 619 -21.67 -18.73 7.27
CA GLU A 619 -21.13 -19.72 8.21
C GLU A 619 -19.72 -20.14 7.82
N SER A 620 -18.83 -20.25 8.82
CA SER A 620 -17.49 -20.81 8.66
C SER A 620 -17.64 -22.30 8.41
N LYS A 621 -17.12 -22.79 7.28
CA LYS A 621 -17.13 -24.22 6.96
C LYS A 621 -16.05 -24.97 7.69
#